data_AF-A0A1D2M6Y1-F1
#
_entry.id   AF-A0A1D2M6Y1-F1
#
_cell.length_a   1.000
_cell.length_b   1.000
_cell.length_c   1.000
_cell.angle_alpha   90.00
_cell.angle_beta   90.00
_cell.angle_gamma   90.00
#
_symmetry.space_group_name_H-M   'P 1'
#
loop_
_entity.id
_entity.type
_entity.pdbx_description
1 polymer ?
#
loop_
_entity_poly.entity_id
_entity_poly.type
_entity_poly.pdbx_seq_one_letter_code
_entity_poly.pdbx_strand_id
1 'polypeptide(L)'
;MVELLRKLRPAYFPPNRKLIGNEILEEVYMETDRSDCKKEVTLVQDGWGTNQTQPVVAHSVHSGSKAFFLNAVAPGSATKDADYCLGVLSAAIEECQNVHKCQVIGFVTDNCNVMLSLRNKLHESHPDIFVFGCNAHYLNLVGQKVIPHDKIDNIVKIQKYFKNHHFQSAALSAAKGKRPVLPGLTRWNSQIDCIENYIENHAIYLDLRVKIRKFDNNITQMINDFSLYTAAEKLKSLAKPIAVALDKVQSNSASLSDAVSEWIKLRNDCPFENDSCYTYFQRKLTEALNETALAAYILDPRYRGNGTLLLRRRFKAR
;
A
#
# COMPACT_ATOMS: atom_id res chain seq x y z
N MET A 1 -2.84 -34.54 0.54
CA MET A 1 -4.06 -33.92 1.13
C MET A 1 -5.33 -34.69 0.78
N VAL A 2 -5.64 -34.92 -0.50
CA VAL A 2 -6.84 -35.71 -0.92
C VAL A 2 -6.82 -37.16 -0.38
N GLU A 3 -5.68 -37.84 -0.40
CA GLU A 3 -5.55 -39.19 0.19
C GLU A 3 -5.75 -39.22 1.70
N LEU A 4 -5.29 -38.18 2.42
CA LEU A 4 -5.51 -38.04 3.85
C LEU A 4 -7.00 -37.87 4.17
N LEU A 5 -7.69 -37.01 3.41
CA LEU A 5 -9.13 -36.79 3.56
C LEU A 5 -9.95 -38.05 3.28
N ARG A 6 -9.56 -38.83 2.26
CA ARG A 6 -10.21 -40.12 1.96
C ARG A 6 -9.96 -41.18 3.03
N LYS A 7 -8.78 -41.22 3.66
CA LYS A 7 -8.53 -42.12 4.79
C LYS A 7 -9.41 -41.79 6.00
N LEU A 8 -9.70 -40.51 6.23
CA LEU A 8 -10.54 -40.06 7.36
C LEU A 8 -12.04 -40.14 7.06
N ARG A 9 -12.45 -39.90 5.81
CA ARG A 9 -13.83 -40.02 5.32
C ARG A 9 -13.84 -40.69 3.95
N PRO A 10 -13.92 -42.04 3.88
CA PRO A 10 -13.85 -42.79 2.63
C PRO A 10 -14.92 -42.42 1.59
N ALA A 11 -16.09 -41.98 2.04
CA ALA A 11 -17.19 -41.53 1.18
C ALA A 11 -17.05 -40.07 0.71
N TYR A 12 -16.04 -39.32 1.15
CA TYR A 12 -15.86 -37.93 0.75
C TYR A 12 -15.18 -37.84 -0.60
N PHE A 13 -15.90 -37.26 -1.56
CA PHE A 13 -15.37 -36.88 -2.87
C PHE A 13 -15.22 -35.36 -2.91
N PRO A 14 -13.99 -34.82 -2.99
CA PRO A 14 -13.81 -33.38 -3.09
C PRO A 14 -14.46 -32.86 -4.38
N PRO A 15 -15.05 -31.66 -4.34
CA PRO A 15 -15.67 -31.06 -5.51
C PRO A 15 -14.64 -30.89 -6.63
N ASN A 16 -15.06 -31.17 -7.86
CA ASN A 16 -14.20 -30.98 -9.03
C ASN A 16 -14.12 -29.50 -9.41
N ARG A 17 -13.16 -29.13 -10.27
CA ARG A 17 -12.94 -27.74 -10.70
C ARG A 17 -14.20 -27.07 -11.28
N LYS A 18 -15.06 -27.82 -11.98
CA LYS A 18 -16.29 -27.30 -12.57
C LYS A 18 -17.31 -26.95 -11.48
N LEU A 19 -17.48 -27.83 -10.50
CA LEU A 19 -18.39 -27.61 -9.38
C LEU A 19 -17.92 -26.43 -8.51
N ILE A 20 -16.61 -26.31 -8.27
CA ILE A 20 -16.02 -25.16 -7.56
C ILE A 20 -16.19 -23.87 -8.35
N GLY A 21 -15.93 -23.87 -9.67
CA GLY A 21 -15.93 -22.66 -10.50
C GLY A 21 -17.31 -22.16 -10.90
N ASN A 22 -18.37 -22.94 -10.66
CA ASN A 22 -19.74 -22.61 -11.02
C ASN A 22 -20.62 -22.60 -9.75
N GLU A 23 -21.32 -23.70 -9.47
CA GLU A 23 -22.37 -23.77 -8.44
C GLU A 23 -21.90 -23.33 -7.05
N ILE A 24 -20.76 -23.85 -6.57
CA ILE A 24 -20.24 -23.48 -5.23
C ILE A 24 -19.83 -22.00 -5.20
N LEU A 25 -19.22 -21.50 -6.28
CA LEU A 25 -18.81 -20.10 -6.36
C LEU A 25 -20.04 -19.17 -6.39
N GLU A 26 -21.05 -19.50 -7.19
CA GLU A 26 -22.30 -18.75 -7.28
C GLU A 26 -23.07 -18.76 -5.95
N GLU A 27 -23.15 -19.91 -5.27
CA GLU A 27 -23.80 -20.03 -3.96
C GLU A 27 -23.11 -19.13 -2.92
N VAL A 28 -21.78 -19.24 -2.78
CA VAL A 28 -21.00 -18.40 -1.84
C VAL A 28 -21.08 -16.92 -2.23
N TYR A 29 -21.04 -16.59 -3.51
CA TYR A 29 -21.20 -15.22 -3.97
C TYR A 29 -22.55 -14.65 -3.53
N MET A 30 -23.65 -15.37 -3.79
CA MET A 30 -25.00 -14.92 -3.43
C MET A 30 -25.24 -14.81 -1.92
N GLU A 31 -24.60 -15.69 -1.12
CA GLU A 31 -24.63 -15.59 0.35
C GLU A 31 -23.90 -14.33 0.85
N THR A 32 -22.79 -13.95 0.21
CA THR A 32 -21.93 -12.84 0.64
C THR A 32 -22.38 -11.47 0.10
N ASP A 33 -23.06 -11.44 -1.06
CA ASP A 33 -23.41 -10.22 -1.80
C ASP A 33 -24.57 -9.40 -1.18
N ARG A 34 -25.34 -10.00 -0.26
CA ARG A 34 -26.69 -9.48 0.07
C ARG A 34 -26.92 -8.95 1.48
N SER A 35 -26.02 -9.19 2.43
CA SER A 35 -26.43 -9.10 3.85
C SER A 35 -26.15 -7.77 4.57
N ASP A 36 -25.29 -6.86 4.08
CA ASP A 36 -24.80 -5.79 4.97
C ASP A 36 -24.28 -4.49 4.31
N CYS A 37 -24.75 -4.14 3.10
CA CYS A 37 -24.37 -2.85 2.52
C CYS A 37 -25.17 -1.72 3.18
N LYS A 38 -24.48 -0.82 3.90
CA LYS A 38 -25.12 0.38 4.49
C LYS A 38 -25.71 1.27 3.40
N LYS A 39 -26.68 2.10 3.78
CA LYS A 39 -27.31 3.07 2.87
C LYS A 39 -26.32 4.04 2.25
N GLU A 40 -25.24 4.39 2.94
CA GLU A 40 -24.21 5.33 2.45
C GLU A 40 -22.84 4.66 2.46
N VAL A 41 -22.12 4.80 1.34
CA VAL A 41 -20.85 4.11 1.12
C VAL A 41 -19.82 4.99 0.43
N THR A 42 -18.54 4.64 0.62
CA THR A 42 -17.41 5.19 -0.13
C THR A 42 -16.94 4.17 -1.15
N LEU A 43 -16.86 4.58 -2.41
CA LEU A 43 -16.32 3.76 -3.48
C LEU A 43 -14.82 4.00 -3.62
N VAL A 44 -14.05 2.92 -3.74
CA VAL A 44 -12.61 2.97 -3.94
C VAL A 44 -12.30 2.32 -5.28
N GLN A 45 -11.65 3.07 -6.17
CA GLN A 45 -11.18 2.54 -7.44
C GLN A 45 -9.66 2.41 -7.41
N ASP A 46 -9.18 1.18 -7.63
CA ASP A 46 -7.77 0.85 -7.77
C ASP A 46 -7.52 0.26 -9.17
N GLY A 47 -6.27 0.29 -9.62
CA GLY A 47 -5.93 -0.46 -10.81
C GLY A 47 -4.45 -0.75 -10.95
N TRP A 48 -4.18 -1.93 -11.49
CA TRP A 48 -2.85 -2.49 -11.64
C TRP A 48 -2.71 -3.18 -13.00
N GLY A 49 -1.46 -3.46 -13.38
CA GLY A 49 -1.17 -4.37 -14.49
C GLY A 49 -1.13 -5.81 -14.00
N THR A 50 -1.71 -6.73 -14.77
CA THR A 50 -1.53 -8.17 -14.53
C THR A 50 -0.10 -8.60 -14.86
N ASN A 51 0.25 -9.84 -14.52
CA ASN A 51 1.54 -10.45 -14.90
C ASN A 51 1.74 -10.52 -16.44
N GLN A 52 0.65 -10.40 -17.21
CA GLN A 52 0.65 -10.33 -18.67
C GLN A 52 0.59 -8.87 -19.18
N THR A 53 0.83 -7.90 -18.31
CA THR A 53 0.80 -6.45 -18.59
C THR A 53 -0.56 -5.92 -19.06
N GLN A 54 -1.64 -6.67 -18.85
CA GLN A 54 -2.98 -6.20 -19.14
C GLN A 54 -3.50 -5.33 -17.99
N PRO A 55 -4.09 -4.15 -18.27
CA PRO A 55 -4.64 -3.30 -17.23
C PRO A 55 -5.87 -3.94 -16.58
N VAL A 56 -6.07 -3.65 -15.29
CA VAL A 56 -7.29 -3.93 -14.55
C VAL A 56 -7.71 -2.65 -13.82
N VAL A 57 -9.01 -2.42 -13.75
CA VAL A 57 -9.65 -1.41 -12.91
C VAL A 57 -10.62 -2.16 -12.00
N ALA A 58 -10.48 -2.01 -10.70
CA ALA A 58 -11.33 -2.67 -9.72
C ALA A 58 -11.97 -1.68 -8.78
N HIS A 59 -13.18 -2.00 -8.35
CA HIS A 59 -13.93 -1.22 -7.39
C HIS A 59 -14.18 -2.02 -6.13
N SER A 60 -14.08 -1.33 -5.00
CA SER A 60 -14.53 -1.84 -3.72
C SER A 60 -15.37 -0.79 -3.01
N VAL A 61 -16.33 -1.25 -2.23
CA VAL A 61 -17.30 -0.43 -1.51
C VAL A 61 -17.00 -0.51 -0.02
N HIS A 62 -16.83 0.64 0.62
CA HIS A 62 -16.55 0.77 2.05
C HIS A 62 -17.74 1.39 2.78
N SER A 63 -18.26 0.68 3.78
CA SER A 63 -19.40 1.10 4.63
C SER A 63 -18.94 1.54 6.04
N GLY A 64 -17.68 1.97 6.16
CA GLY A 64 -17.03 2.39 7.40
C GLY A 64 -16.51 1.23 8.26
N SER A 65 -17.26 0.15 8.42
CA SER A 65 -16.83 -1.03 9.21
C SER A 65 -16.50 -2.27 8.37
N LYS A 66 -16.95 -2.29 7.12
CA LYS A 66 -16.74 -3.40 6.18
C LYS A 66 -16.35 -2.86 4.82
N ALA A 67 -15.54 -3.62 4.10
CA ALA A 67 -15.20 -3.41 2.71
C ALA A 67 -15.66 -4.61 1.90
N PHE A 68 -16.23 -4.35 0.74
CA PHE A 68 -16.75 -5.37 -0.17
C PHE A 68 -16.12 -5.15 -1.55
N PHE A 69 -15.72 -6.24 -2.20
CA PHE A 69 -15.37 -6.18 -3.60
C PHE A 69 -16.65 -6.01 -4.41
N LEU A 70 -16.69 -5.01 -5.29
CA LEU A 70 -17.85 -4.75 -6.15
C LEU A 70 -17.63 -5.46 -7.49
N ASN A 71 -16.67 -4.98 -8.26
CA ASN A 71 -16.37 -5.52 -9.57
C ASN A 71 -14.91 -5.26 -9.97
N ALA A 72 -14.48 -5.93 -11.04
CA ALA A 72 -13.23 -5.63 -11.72
C ALA A 72 -13.43 -5.75 -13.22
N VAL A 73 -12.92 -4.76 -13.95
CA VAL A 73 -13.01 -4.65 -15.39
C VAL A 73 -11.59 -4.70 -15.97
N ALA A 74 -11.41 -5.54 -16.99
CA ALA A 74 -10.21 -5.55 -17.81
C ALA A 74 -10.47 -4.71 -19.07
N PRO A 75 -9.82 -3.55 -19.24
CA PRO A 75 -10.06 -2.64 -20.38
C PRO A 75 -9.70 -3.23 -21.75
N GLY A 76 -9.03 -4.38 -21.79
CA GLY A 76 -8.53 -4.95 -23.04
C GLY A 76 -7.57 -3.99 -23.74
N SER A 77 -7.91 -3.58 -24.97
CA SER A 77 -7.14 -2.62 -25.77
C SER A 77 -7.51 -1.15 -25.52
N ALA A 78 -8.49 -0.87 -24.66
CA ALA A 78 -8.88 0.51 -24.38
C ALA A 78 -7.78 1.24 -23.59
N THR A 79 -7.55 2.50 -23.95
CA THR A 79 -6.67 3.38 -23.19
C THR A 79 -7.30 3.68 -21.84
N LYS A 80 -6.56 3.43 -20.75
CA LYS A 80 -6.98 3.78 -19.39
C LYS A 80 -6.75 5.28 -19.12
N ASP A 81 -7.48 6.12 -19.84
CA ASP A 81 -7.52 7.56 -19.61
C ASP A 81 -8.64 7.93 -18.61
N ALA A 82 -8.81 9.23 -18.37
CA ALA A 82 -9.76 9.72 -17.38
C ALA A 82 -11.21 9.50 -17.80
N ASP A 83 -11.51 9.55 -19.11
CA ASP A 83 -12.87 9.34 -19.64
C ASP A 83 -13.27 7.87 -19.54
N TYR A 84 -12.35 6.97 -19.89
CA TYR A 84 -12.57 5.54 -19.70
C TYR A 84 -12.82 5.21 -18.23
N CYS A 85 -11.96 5.71 -17.32
CA CYS A 85 -12.14 5.46 -15.90
C CYS A 85 -13.45 6.07 -15.37
N LEU A 86 -13.88 7.22 -15.90
CA LEU A 86 -15.16 7.83 -15.53
C LEU A 86 -16.34 6.97 -15.97
N GLY A 87 -16.32 6.42 -17.19
CA GLY A 87 -17.37 5.52 -17.66
C GLY A 87 -17.47 4.25 -16.79
N VAL A 88 -16.33 3.66 -16.45
CA VAL A 88 -16.24 2.48 -15.57
C VAL A 88 -16.71 2.81 -14.14
N LEU A 89 -16.39 4.00 -13.65
CA LEU A 89 -16.86 4.51 -12.36
C LEU A 89 -18.38 4.78 -12.35
N SER A 90 -18.92 5.40 -13.38
CA SER A 90 -20.37 5.67 -13.49
C SER A 90 -21.17 4.38 -13.46
N ALA A 91 -20.72 3.34 -14.18
CA ALA A 91 -21.34 2.02 -14.12
C ALA A 91 -21.30 1.41 -12.71
N ALA A 92 -20.19 1.58 -11.99
CA ALA A 92 -20.08 1.11 -10.60
C ALA A 92 -20.99 1.89 -9.63
N ILE A 93 -21.18 3.20 -9.84
CA ILE A 93 -22.12 4.02 -9.05
C ILE A 93 -23.56 3.54 -9.31
N GLU A 94 -23.92 3.31 -10.57
CA GLU A 94 -25.24 2.76 -10.94
C GLU A 94 -25.47 1.37 -10.35
N GLU A 95 -24.46 0.49 -10.35
CA GLU A 95 -24.53 -0.83 -9.72
C GLU A 95 -24.79 -0.72 -8.21
N CYS A 96 -24.07 0.16 -7.51
CA CYS A 96 -24.29 0.44 -6.09
C CYS A 96 -25.74 0.86 -5.81
N GLN A 97 -26.28 1.78 -6.61
CA GLN A 97 -27.62 2.33 -6.43
C GLN A 97 -28.73 1.33 -6.82
N ASN A 98 -28.59 0.68 -7.97
CA ASN A 98 -29.65 -0.10 -8.57
C ASN A 98 -29.67 -1.55 -8.07
N VAL A 99 -28.51 -2.16 -7.83
CA VAL A 99 -28.37 -3.55 -7.39
C VAL A 99 -28.29 -3.62 -5.87
N HIS A 100 -27.30 -2.94 -5.28
CA HIS A 100 -27.02 -3.05 -3.84
C HIS A 100 -27.83 -2.07 -2.97
N LYS A 101 -28.61 -1.18 -3.59
CA LYS A 101 -29.47 -0.19 -2.93
C LYS A 101 -28.72 0.70 -1.93
N CYS A 102 -27.47 1.05 -2.26
CA CYS A 102 -26.65 1.99 -1.49
C CYS A 102 -26.31 3.25 -2.30
N GLN A 103 -26.17 4.37 -1.59
CA GLN A 103 -25.79 5.66 -2.11
C GLN A 103 -24.29 5.86 -1.95
N VAL A 104 -23.60 6.14 -3.06
CA VAL A 104 -22.20 6.53 -3.03
C VAL A 104 -22.10 7.98 -2.58
N ILE A 105 -21.48 8.20 -1.42
CA ILE A 105 -21.25 9.54 -0.85
C ILE A 105 -19.79 9.95 -0.91
N GLY A 106 -18.88 9.01 -1.20
CA GLY A 106 -17.45 9.29 -1.26
C GLY A 106 -16.74 8.47 -2.32
N PHE A 107 -15.63 9.01 -2.83
CA PHE A 107 -14.81 8.37 -3.85
C PHE A 107 -13.31 8.55 -3.59
N VAL A 108 -12.57 7.45 -3.68
CA VAL A 108 -11.11 7.41 -3.43
C VAL A 108 -10.36 6.71 -4.56
N THR A 109 -9.26 7.33 -5.00
CA THR A 109 -8.36 6.78 -6.03
C THR A 109 -6.89 7.05 -5.73
N ASP A 110 -6.00 6.37 -6.46
CA ASP A 110 -4.57 6.74 -6.51
C ASP A 110 -4.36 8.20 -6.95
N ASN A 111 -3.14 8.72 -6.85
CA ASN A 111 -2.87 10.14 -7.14
C ASN A 111 -2.09 10.37 -8.43
N CYS A 112 -2.19 9.47 -9.41
CA CYS A 112 -1.63 9.73 -10.73
C CYS A 112 -2.45 10.81 -11.47
N ASN A 113 -1.86 11.41 -12.51
CA ASN A 113 -2.49 12.50 -13.26
C ASN A 113 -3.84 12.11 -13.88
N VAL A 114 -3.97 10.86 -14.33
CA VAL A 114 -5.23 10.33 -14.88
C VAL A 114 -6.31 10.33 -13.80
N MET A 115 -6.00 9.85 -12.59
CA MET A 115 -6.96 9.81 -11.49
C MET A 115 -7.27 11.20 -10.94
N LEU A 116 -6.32 12.13 -10.96
CA LEU A 116 -6.59 13.54 -10.67
C LEU A 116 -7.61 14.14 -11.66
N SER A 117 -7.44 13.88 -12.96
CA SER A 117 -8.40 14.33 -13.98
C SER A 117 -9.77 13.67 -13.82
N LEU A 118 -9.81 12.37 -13.53
CA LEU A 118 -11.05 11.64 -13.20
C LEU A 118 -11.79 12.27 -12.02
N ARG A 119 -11.08 12.59 -10.94
CA ARG A 119 -11.66 13.22 -9.75
C ARG A 119 -12.29 14.57 -10.06
N ASN A 120 -11.64 15.39 -10.90
CA ASN A 120 -12.20 16.67 -11.33
C ASN A 120 -13.47 16.48 -12.18
N LYS A 121 -13.45 15.56 -13.15
CA LYS A 121 -14.63 15.25 -13.98
C LYS A 121 -15.80 14.68 -13.17
N LEU A 122 -15.50 13.85 -12.16
CA LEU A 122 -16.51 13.35 -11.25
C LEU A 122 -17.13 14.48 -10.44
N HIS A 123 -16.32 15.42 -9.93
CA HIS A 123 -16.84 16.56 -9.18
C HIS A 123 -17.77 17.46 -10.01
N GLU A 124 -17.51 17.61 -11.31
CA GLU A 124 -18.38 18.34 -12.24
C GLU A 124 -19.74 17.65 -12.45
N SER A 125 -19.76 16.31 -12.51
CA SER A 125 -20.97 15.52 -12.77
C SER A 125 -21.74 15.13 -11.50
N HIS A 126 -21.05 14.98 -10.38
CA HIS A 126 -21.56 14.52 -9.09
C HIS A 126 -20.95 15.36 -7.95
N PRO A 127 -21.33 16.63 -7.82
CA PRO A 127 -20.75 17.54 -6.83
C PRO A 127 -20.99 17.12 -5.38
N ASP A 128 -22.01 16.30 -5.13
CA ASP A 128 -22.38 15.80 -3.81
C ASP A 128 -21.50 14.64 -3.33
N ILE A 129 -20.68 14.04 -4.21
CA ILE A 129 -19.75 12.98 -3.84
C ILE A 129 -18.47 13.60 -3.28
N PHE A 130 -18.08 13.21 -2.06
CA PHE A 130 -16.81 13.62 -1.47
C PHE A 130 -15.64 12.90 -2.14
N VAL A 131 -14.79 13.66 -2.82
CA VAL A 131 -13.69 13.10 -3.60
C VAL A 131 -12.35 13.36 -2.92
N PHE A 132 -11.52 12.33 -2.74
CA PHE A 132 -10.20 12.47 -2.15
C PHE A 132 -9.18 11.46 -2.67
N GLY A 133 -7.90 11.82 -2.52
CA GLY A 133 -6.78 11.00 -2.95
C GLY A 133 -6.37 9.95 -1.92
N CYS A 134 -5.76 8.85 -2.37
CA CYS A 134 -5.26 7.80 -1.51
C CYS A 134 -4.08 8.30 -0.65
N ASN A 135 -4.30 8.36 0.66
CA ASN A 135 -3.27 8.76 1.63
C ASN A 135 -2.08 7.81 1.67
N ALA A 136 -2.32 6.50 1.54
CA ALA A 136 -1.26 5.50 1.48
C ALA A 136 -0.35 5.74 0.27
N HIS A 137 -0.93 6.09 -0.88
CA HIS A 137 -0.13 6.41 -2.06
C HIS A 137 0.69 7.68 -1.87
N TYR A 138 0.14 8.73 -1.25
CA TYR A 138 0.91 9.93 -0.92
C TYR A 138 2.09 9.65 0.04
N LEU A 139 1.87 8.86 1.09
CA LEU A 139 2.95 8.47 2.02
C LEU A 139 4.02 7.62 1.32
N ASN A 140 3.62 6.71 0.44
CA ASN A 140 4.54 5.94 -0.40
C ASN A 140 5.43 6.87 -1.27
N LEU A 141 4.87 7.92 -1.85
CA LEU A 141 5.63 8.92 -2.61
C LEU A 141 6.60 9.74 -1.72
N VAL A 142 6.18 10.11 -0.51
CA VAL A 142 7.07 10.78 0.46
C VAL A 142 8.24 9.87 0.82
N GLY A 143 7.95 8.59 1.11
CA GLY A 143 8.96 7.60 1.42
C GLY A 143 10.00 7.44 0.30
N GLN A 144 9.55 7.36 -0.96
CA GLN A 144 10.44 7.29 -2.13
C GLN A 144 11.34 8.53 -2.27
N LYS A 145 10.84 9.71 -1.87
CA LYS A 145 11.65 10.94 -1.88
C LYS A 145 12.72 10.94 -0.79
N VAL A 146 12.41 10.36 0.39
CA VAL A 146 13.34 10.26 1.52
C VAL A 146 14.41 9.19 1.28
N ILE A 147 14.02 8.03 0.73
CA ILE A 147 14.93 6.97 0.32
C ILE A 147 14.82 6.73 -1.18
N PRO A 148 15.63 7.45 -1.97
CA PRO A 148 15.86 7.10 -3.37
C PRO A 148 16.41 5.68 -3.52
N HIS A 149 15.97 4.96 -4.54
CA HIS A 149 16.32 3.55 -4.75
C HIS A 149 17.83 3.31 -4.92
N ASP A 150 18.53 4.24 -5.58
CA ASP A 150 19.98 4.19 -5.80
C ASP A 150 20.78 4.17 -4.50
N LYS A 151 20.25 4.79 -3.42
CA LYS A 151 20.91 4.82 -2.11
C LYS A 151 21.00 3.46 -1.41
N ILE A 152 20.24 2.45 -1.86
CA ILE A 152 20.21 1.14 -1.22
C ILE A 152 20.72 0.01 -2.12
N ASP A 153 21.23 0.32 -3.32
CA ASP A 153 21.62 -0.70 -4.30
C ASP A 153 22.68 -1.67 -3.78
N ASN A 154 23.66 -1.15 -3.03
CA ASN A 154 24.69 -2.00 -2.42
C ASN A 154 24.11 -2.91 -1.33
N ILE A 155 23.16 -2.41 -0.52
CA ILE A 155 22.42 -3.24 0.45
C ILE A 155 21.66 -4.36 -0.28
N VAL A 156 20.97 -4.01 -1.37
CA VAL A 156 20.22 -4.97 -2.19
C VAL A 156 21.14 -6.03 -2.82
N LYS A 157 22.34 -5.65 -3.27
CA LYS A 157 23.35 -6.61 -3.80
C LYS A 157 23.78 -7.60 -2.72
N ILE A 158 24.08 -7.14 -1.51
CA ILE A 158 24.43 -8.00 -0.37
C ILE A 158 23.27 -8.94 -0.06
N GLN A 159 22.05 -8.42 0.06
CA GLN A 159 20.86 -9.23 0.37
C GLN A 159 20.61 -10.29 -0.72
N LYS A 160 20.72 -9.93 -2.01
CA LYS A 160 20.59 -10.87 -3.13
C LYS A 160 21.63 -11.98 -3.06
N TYR A 161 22.87 -11.66 -2.69
CA TYR A 161 23.94 -12.64 -2.56
C TYR A 161 23.59 -13.73 -1.55
N PHE A 162 23.17 -13.36 -0.34
CA PHE A 162 22.76 -14.32 0.70
C PHE A 162 21.41 -14.99 0.44
N LYS A 163 20.52 -14.38 -0.34
CA LYS A 163 19.20 -14.94 -0.66
C LYS A 163 19.24 -16.02 -1.74
N ASN A 164 19.99 -15.73 -2.81
CA ASN A 164 19.87 -16.47 -4.06
C ASN A 164 20.93 -17.56 -4.23
N HIS A 165 21.99 -17.56 -3.42
CA HIS A 165 23.00 -18.62 -3.46
C HIS A 165 22.73 -19.67 -2.38
N HIS A 166 22.55 -20.93 -2.82
CA HIS A 166 22.15 -22.04 -1.94
C HIS A 166 23.06 -22.20 -0.71
N PHE A 167 24.37 -22.15 -0.92
CA PHE A 167 25.35 -22.33 0.16
C PHE A 167 25.31 -21.19 1.18
N GLN A 168 25.30 -19.94 0.71
CA GLN A 168 25.28 -18.73 1.55
C GLN A 168 23.95 -18.63 2.32
N SER A 169 22.84 -18.99 1.67
CA SER A 169 21.52 -19.04 2.31
C SER A 169 21.49 -20.08 3.43
N ALA A 170 22.03 -21.27 3.18
CA ALA A 170 22.15 -22.32 4.19
C ALA A 170 23.09 -21.91 5.34
N ALA A 171 24.23 -21.30 5.04
CA ALA A 171 25.18 -20.82 6.04
C ALA A 171 24.58 -19.72 6.93
N LEU A 172 23.82 -18.79 6.35
CA LEU A 172 23.09 -17.77 7.09
C LEU A 172 22.02 -18.39 8.00
N SER A 173 21.26 -19.36 7.50
CA SER A 173 20.27 -20.08 8.30
C SER A 173 20.92 -20.85 9.45
N ALA A 174 22.05 -21.50 9.22
CA ALA A 174 22.81 -22.22 10.26
C ALA A 174 23.34 -21.27 11.34
N ALA A 175 23.72 -20.05 10.94
CA ALA A 175 24.12 -18.98 11.86
C ALA A 175 22.93 -18.26 12.53
N LYS A 176 21.70 -18.77 12.39
CA LYS A 176 20.45 -18.18 12.91
C LYS A 176 20.16 -16.76 12.38
N GLY A 177 20.71 -16.40 11.22
CA GLY A 177 20.39 -15.16 10.54
C GLY A 177 18.99 -15.17 9.95
N LYS A 178 18.39 -13.99 9.81
CA LYS A 178 17.07 -13.85 9.20
C LYS A 178 17.17 -13.99 7.68
N ARG A 179 16.15 -14.57 7.06
CA ARG A 179 16.09 -14.67 5.59
C ARG A 179 16.17 -13.25 4.98
N PRO A 180 17.07 -13.01 4.00
CA PRO A 180 17.18 -11.71 3.34
C PRO A 180 15.86 -11.21 2.73
N VAL A 181 15.53 -9.97 3.05
CA VAL A 181 14.39 -9.26 2.45
C VAL A 181 14.89 -8.50 1.22
N LEU A 182 14.13 -8.57 0.13
CA LEU A 182 14.40 -7.77 -1.07
C LEU A 182 13.25 -6.79 -1.26
N PRO A 183 13.56 -5.55 -1.66
CA PRO A 183 12.52 -4.56 -1.89
C PRO A 183 11.67 -4.95 -3.10
N GLY A 184 10.35 -4.80 -2.96
CA GLY A 184 9.40 -4.82 -4.06
C GLY A 184 9.26 -3.43 -4.71
N LEU A 185 8.97 -3.41 -6.00
CA LEU A 185 8.82 -2.17 -6.77
C LEU A 185 7.53 -1.41 -6.41
N THR A 186 6.47 -2.12 -6.00
CA THR A 186 5.12 -1.54 -5.83
C THR A 186 4.76 -1.22 -4.38
N ARG A 187 5.55 -1.67 -3.40
CA ARG A 187 5.29 -1.47 -1.96
C ARG A 187 6.51 -0.89 -1.28
N TRP A 188 6.50 0.42 -1.02
CA TRP A 188 7.68 1.10 -0.47
C TRP A 188 8.11 0.60 0.93
N ASN A 189 7.22 0.07 1.77
CA ASN A 189 7.61 -0.49 3.08
C ASN A 189 8.67 -1.60 2.96
N SER A 190 8.69 -2.34 1.85
CA SER A 190 9.71 -3.36 1.60
C SER A 190 11.14 -2.80 1.44
N GLN A 191 11.30 -1.50 1.15
CA GLN A 191 12.60 -0.83 1.18
C GLN A 191 13.14 -0.75 2.61
N ILE A 192 12.27 -0.40 3.56
CA ILE A 192 12.62 -0.35 4.99
C ILE A 192 12.86 -1.74 5.54
N ASP A 193 12.01 -2.71 5.21
CA ASP A 193 12.20 -4.10 5.62
C ASP A 193 13.55 -4.66 5.12
N CYS A 194 13.97 -4.29 3.90
CA CYS A 194 15.28 -4.65 3.35
C CYS A 194 16.44 -4.07 4.18
N ILE A 195 16.36 -2.78 4.53
CA ILE A 195 17.37 -2.07 5.33
C ILE A 195 17.44 -2.65 6.74
N GLU A 196 16.30 -2.81 7.41
CA GLU A 196 16.23 -3.35 8.77
C GLU A 196 16.79 -4.77 8.82
N ASN A 197 16.40 -5.63 7.88
CA ASN A 197 16.92 -6.98 7.78
C ASN A 197 18.43 -7.02 7.49
N TYR A 198 18.96 -6.06 6.71
CA TYR A 198 20.40 -5.94 6.47
C TYR A 198 21.15 -5.57 7.76
N ILE A 199 20.65 -4.58 8.51
CA ILE A 199 21.25 -4.14 9.77
C ILE A 199 21.27 -5.28 10.78
N GLU A 200 20.17 -6.02 10.92
CA GLU A 200 20.06 -7.15 11.85
C GLU A 200 21.01 -8.32 11.49
N ASN A 201 21.23 -8.55 10.21
CA ASN A 201 22.13 -9.61 9.74
C ASN A 201 23.60 -9.17 9.60
N HIS A 202 23.92 -7.87 9.72
CA HIS A 202 25.23 -7.32 9.36
C HIS A 202 26.39 -7.98 10.11
N ALA A 203 26.25 -8.20 11.42
CA ALA A 203 27.25 -8.90 12.22
C ALA A 203 27.47 -10.35 11.74
N ILE A 204 26.40 -11.04 11.33
CA ILE A 204 26.48 -12.40 10.79
C ILE A 204 27.14 -12.39 9.40
N TYR A 205 26.85 -11.38 8.56
CA TYR A 205 27.51 -11.20 7.27
C TYR A 205 29.03 -10.99 7.43
N LEU A 206 29.44 -10.19 8.40
CA LEU A 206 30.85 -10.00 8.75
C LEU A 206 31.52 -11.31 9.18
N ASP A 207 30.84 -12.16 9.94
CA ASP A 207 31.41 -13.43 10.41
C ASP A 207 31.48 -14.48 9.28
N LEU A 208 30.41 -14.59 8.48
CA LEU A 208 30.34 -15.53 7.36
C LEU A 208 31.35 -15.23 6.25
N ARG A 209 31.68 -13.96 5.98
CA ARG A 209 32.68 -13.64 4.96
C ARG A 209 34.07 -14.19 5.29
N VAL A 210 34.41 -14.40 6.57
CA VAL A 210 35.68 -15.03 6.99
C VAL A 210 35.60 -16.54 6.87
N LYS A 211 34.46 -17.11 7.30
CA LYS A 211 34.29 -18.56 7.43
C LYS A 211 34.08 -19.26 6.09
N ILE A 212 33.58 -18.56 5.09
CA ILE A 212 33.29 -19.10 3.77
C ILE A 212 34.54 -18.99 2.87
N ARG A 213 35.11 -20.14 2.48
CA ARG A 213 36.37 -20.22 1.69
C ARG A 213 36.32 -19.51 0.33
N LYS A 214 35.19 -19.58 -0.37
CA LYS A 214 34.98 -18.91 -1.67
C LYS A 214 33.87 -17.88 -1.51
N PHE A 215 34.26 -16.66 -1.15
CA PHE A 215 33.35 -15.54 -0.97
C PHE A 215 33.62 -14.47 -2.03
N ASP A 216 32.57 -13.76 -2.45
CA ASP A 216 32.69 -12.75 -3.50
C ASP A 216 33.44 -11.50 -2.99
N ASN A 217 34.49 -11.08 -3.70
CA ASN A 217 35.34 -9.96 -3.30
C ASN A 217 34.58 -8.62 -3.27
N ASN A 218 33.67 -8.39 -4.22
CA ASN A 218 32.89 -7.15 -4.26
C ASN A 218 31.92 -7.11 -3.07
N ILE A 219 31.25 -8.23 -2.78
CA ILE A 219 30.37 -8.33 -1.61
C ILE A 219 31.18 -8.18 -0.31
N THR A 220 32.40 -8.72 -0.24
CA THR A 220 33.31 -8.53 0.89
C THR A 220 33.62 -7.06 1.15
N GLN A 221 33.96 -6.30 0.10
CA GLN A 221 34.22 -4.87 0.19
C GLN A 221 32.98 -4.12 0.70
N MET A 222 31.80 -4.42 0.16
CA MET A 222 30.55 -3.77 0.57
C MET A 222 30.16 -4.07 2.02
N ILE A 223 30.34 -5.30 2.51
CA ILE A 223 30.02 -5.66 3.91
C ILE A 223 30.99 -4.96 4.88
N ASN A 224 32.26 -4.84 4.51
CA ASN A 224 33.28 -4.16 5.31
C ASN A 224 33.18 -2.64 5.30
N ASP A 225 32.39 -2.06 4.39
CA ASP A 225 32.17 -0.62 4.33
C ASP A 225 31.31 -0.16 5.52
N PHE A 226 31.97 0.35 6.55
CA PHE A 226 31.31 0.89 7.74
C PHE A 226 30.46 2.14 7.41
N SER A 227 30.80 2.88 6.35
CA SER A 227 30.01 4.03 5.92
C SER A 227 28.66 3.59 5.34
N LEU A 228 28.62 2.45 4.63
CA LEU A 228 27.37 1.85 4.15
C LEU A 228 26.46 1.44 5.31
N TYR A 229 27.02 0.81 6.36
CA TYR A 229 26.25 0.43 7.54
C TYR A 229 25.68 1.65 8.27
N THR A 230 26.51 2.66 8.51
CA THR A 230 26.10 3.91 9.16
C THR A 230 25.02 4.64 8.34
N ALA A 231 25.16 4.65 7.01
CA ALA A 231 24.15 5.21 6.11
C ALA A 231 22.83 4.42 6.18
N ALA A 232 22.88 3.10 6.28
CA ALA A 232 21.70 2.26 6.44
C ALA A 232 20.95 2.57 7.75
N GLU A 233 21.66 2.71 8.88
CA GLU A 233 21.07 3.09 10.16
C GLU A 233 20.42 4.48 10.11
N LYS A 234 21.09 5.44 9.47
CA LYS A 234 20.53 6.77 9.25
C LYS A 234 19.27 6.70 8.40
N LEU A 235 19.29 6.02 7.24
CA LEU A 235 18.12 5.87 6.37
C LEU A 235 16.95 5.21 7.11
N LYS A 236 17.21 4.17 7.91
CA LYS A 236 16.20 3.55 8.79
C LYS A 236 15.56 4.60 9.71
N SER A 237 16.37 5.42 10.40
CA SER A 237 15.84 6.44 11.32
C SER A 237 14.94 7.47 10.62
N LEU A 238 15.28 7.87 9.39
CA LEU A 238 14.52 8.85 8.61
C LEU A 238 13.18 8.30 8.11
N ALA A 239 13.16 7.04 7.69
CA ALA A 239 12.02 6.48 6.98
C ALA A 239 11.12 5.57 7.84
N LYS A 240 11.59 5.10 9.00
CA LYS A 240 10.76 4.29 9.90
C LYS A 240 9.45 4.98 10.32
N PRO A 241 9.43 6.29 10.66
CA PRO A 241 8.16 6.97 10.97
C PRO A 241 7.17 6.92 9.81
N ILE A 242 7.66 7.11 8.58
CA ILE A 242 6.83 7.10 7.36
C ILE A 242 6.28 5.70 7.10
N ALA A 243 7.09 4.64 7.28
CA ALA A 243 6.65 3.26 7.10
C ALA A 243 5.55 2.88 8.10
N VAL A 244 5.71 3.26 9.37
CA VAL A 244 4.70 3.04 10.42
C VAL A 244 3.40 3.77 10.12
N ALA A 245 3.48 5.03 9.64
CA ALA A 245 2.30 5.78 9.22
C ALA A 245 1.61 5.12 8.01
N LEU A 246 2.39 4.64 7.03
CA LEU A 246 1.88 3.97 5.84
C LEU A 246 1.13 2.68 6.20
N ASP A 247 1.71 1.81 7.05
CA ASP A 247 1.07 0.57 7.51
C ASP A 247 -0.27 0.84 8.21
N LYS A 248 -0.33 1.88 9.05
CA LYS A 248 -1.58 2.27 9.73
C LYS A 248 -2.64 2.75 8.75
N VAL A 249 -2.29 3.58 7.78
CA VAL A 249 -3.24 4.11 6.78
C VAL A 249 -3.70 3.05 5.79
N GLN A 250 -2.90 2.01 5.57
CA GLN A 250 -3.27 0.86 4.72
C GLN A 250 -4.10 -0.21 5.45
N SER A 251 -4.28 -0.09 6.77
CA SER A 251 -5.10 -1.04 7.52
C SER A 251 -6.55 -1.00 7.03
N ASN A 252 -7.19 -2.18 6.97
CA ASN A 252 -8.61 -2.30 6.63
C ASN A 252 -9.55 -1.57 7.61
N SER A 253 -9.06 -1.24 8.80
CA SER A 253 -9.79 -0.49 9.82
C SER A 253 -9.45 1.00 9.84
N ALA A 254 -8.58 1.47 8.93
CA ALA A 254 -8.15 2.85 8.91
C ALA A 254 -9.26 3.76 8.38
N SER A 255 -9.57 4.79 9.15
CA SER A 255 -10.44 5.88 8.75
C SER A 255 -9.64 7.04 8.14
N LEU A 256 -10.35 7.93 7.44
CA LEU A 256 -9.75 9.16 6.93
C LEU A 256 -9.16 10.02 8.06
N SER A 257 -9.81 10.04 9.22
CA SER A 257 -9.33 10.74 10.43
C SER A 257 -8.01 10.16 10.95
N ASP A 258 -7.85 8.82 10.94
CA ASP A 258 -6.59 8.19 11.34
C ASP A 258 -5.46 8.64 10.41
N ALA A 259 -5.72 8.76 9.11
CA ALA A 259 -4.74 9.28 8.15
C ALA A 259 -4.32 10.72 8.47
N VAL A 260 -5.28 11.61 8.78
CA VAL A 260 -4.95 12.99 9.21
C VAL A 260 -4.09 13.00 10.47
N SER A 261 -4.40 12.14 11.45
CA SER A 261 -3.61 12.00 12.67
C SER A 261 -2.15 11.63 12.37
N GLU A 262 -1.93 10.64 11.51
CA GLU A 262 -0.58 10.19 11.15
C GLU A 262 0.19 11.26 10.37
N TRP A 263 -0.46 12.01 9.48
CA TRP A 263 0.15 13.17 8.81
C TRP A 263 0.61 14.26 9.78
N ILE A 264 -0.21 14.57 10.80
CA ILE A 264 0.15 15.54 11.85
C ILE A 264 1.34 15.04 12.67
N LYS A 265 1.36 13.75 13.05
CA LYS A 265 2.49 13.13 13.76
C LYS A 265 3.77 13.21 12.93
N LEU A 266 3.72 12.81 11.66
CA LEU A 266 4.88 12.90 10.76
C LEU A 266 5.41 14.33 10.62
N ARG A 267 4.52 15.33 10.56
CA ARG A 267 4.94 16.73 10.47
C ARG A 267 5.74 17.17 11.69
N ASN A 268 5.39 16.68 12.87
CA ASN A 268 6.02 17.09 14.13
C ASN A 268 7.28 16.28 14.43
N ASP A 269 7.25 14.98 14.11
CA ASP A 269 8.20 14.01 14.66
C ASP A 269 9.16 13.43 13.60
N CYS A 270 8.85 13.56 12.30
CA CYS A 270 9.68 12.96 11.25
C CYS A 270 10.93 13.82 11.00
N PRO A 271 12.14 13.26 11.16
CA PRO A 271 13.38 14.04 11.02
C PRO A 271 13.77 14.15 9.54
N PHE A 272 13.13 15.04 8.77
CA PHE A 272 13.51 15.23 7.36
C PHE A 272 14.96 15.75 7.23
N GLU A 273 15.78 15.02 6.47
CA GLU A 273 17.23 15.29 6.37
C GLU A 273 17.55 16.61 5.63
N ASN A 274 16.71 17.04 4.70
CA ASN A 274 16.93 18.23 3.89
C ASN A 274 15.63 18.95 3.51
N ASP A 275 15.77 20.22 3.16
CA ASP A 275 14.66 21.10 2.79
C ASP A 275 13.88 20.59 1.57
N SER A 276 14.53 19.90 0.62
CA SER A 276 13.84 19.32 -0.54
C SER A 276 12.85 18.23 -0.13
N CYS A 277 13.23 17.35 0.78
CA CYS A 277 12.37 16.30 1.32
C CYS A 277 11.23 16.91 2.14
N TYR A 278 11.54 17.89 2.99
CA TYR A 278 10.52 18.56 3.80
C TYR A 278 9.51 19.34 2.95
N THR A 279 9.99 20.08 1.94
CA THR A 279 9.12 20.80 0.97
C THR A 279 8.22 19.82 0.21
N TYR A 280 8.77 18.69 -0.24
CA TYR A 280 7.99 17.65 -0.91
C TYR A 280 6.93 17.05 0.01
N PHE A 281 7.30 16.74 1.26
CA PHE A 281 6.38 16.29 2.30
C PHE A 281 5.27 17.30 2.54
N GLN A 282 5.58 18.58 2.71
CA GLN A 282 4.58 19.63 2.93
C GLN A 282 3.60 19.76 1.76
N ARG A 283 4.09 19.61 0.52
CA ARG A 283 3.22 19.58 -0.65
C ARG A 283 2.25 18.39 -0.60
N LYS A 284 2.75 17.18 -0.31
CA LYS A 284 1.91 15.99 -0.21
C LYS A 284 0.95 16.02 0.98
N LEU A 285 1.40 16.57 2.12
CA LEU A 285 0.55 16.88 3.27
C LEU A 285 -0.63 17.77 2.87
N THR A 286 -0.37 18.83 2.10
CA THR A 286 -1.42 19.76 1.66
C THR A 286 -2.41 19.09 0.71
N GLU A 287 -1.93 18.27 -0.22
CA GLU A 287 -2.78 17.49 -1.14
C GLU A 287 -3.62 16.44 -0.39
N ALA A 288 -3.04 15.81 0.63
CA ALA A 288 -3.68 14.78 1.44
C ALA A 288 -4.74 15.33 2.41
N LEU A 289 -4.48 16.48 3.03
CA LEU A 289 -5.34 17.11 4.04
C LEU A 289 -6.33 18.10 3.41
N ASN A 290 -7.13 17.60 2.47
CA ASN A 290 -8.20 18.39 1.85
C ASN A 290 -9.37 18.66 2.83
N GLU A 291 -10.34 19.46 2.39
CA GLU A 291 -11.47 19.88 3.22
C GLU A 291 -12.25 18.69 3.80
N THR A 292 -12.48 17.64 3.00
CA THR A 292 -13.12 16.39 3.43
C THR A 292 -12.33 15.69 4.54
N ALA A 293 -11.00 15.55 4.37
CA ALA A 293 -10.15 14.90 5.35
C ALA A 293 -10.11 15.68 6.67
N LEU A 294 -10.02 17.01 6.59
CA LEU A 294 -10.04 17.88 7.77
C LEU A 294 -11.40 17.83 8.48
N ALA A 295 -12.50 17.84 7.73
CA ALA A 295 -13.85 17.71 8.30
C ALA A 295 -14.00 16.37 9.04
N ALA A 296 -13.59 15.26 8.43
CA ALA A 296 -13.61 13.94 9.07
C ALA A 296 -12.84 13.95 10.39
N TYR A 297 -11.63 14.52 10.41
CA TYR A 297 -10.79 14.58 11.61
C TYR A 297 -11.33 15.52 12.70
N ILE A 298 -11.99 16.61 12.33
CA ILE A 298 -12.63 17.54 13.28
C ILE A 298 -13.86 16.89 13.92
N LEU A 299 -14.66 16.18 13.12
CA LEU A 299 -15.89 15.53 13.57
C LEU A 299 -15.64 14.23 14.33
N ASP A 300 -14.46 13.62 14.19
CA ASP A 300 -14.10 12.40 14.90
C ASP A 300 -13.92 12.65 16.41
N PRO A 301 -14.73 12.04 17.29
CA PRO A 301 -14.66 12.25 18.74
C PRO A 301 -13.32 11.86 19.37
N ARG A 302 -12.55 10.98 18.72
CA ARG A 302 -11.22 10.53 19.17
C ARG A 302 -10.18 11.63 19.02
N TYR A 303 -10.34 12.50 18.02
CA TYR A 303 -9.33 13.51 17.65
C TYR A 303 -9.80 14.95 17.87
N ARG A 304 -11.08 15.25 17.62
CA ARG A 304 -11.71 16.56 17.83
C ARG A 304 -10.94 17.71 17.19
N GLY A 305 -10.33 17.47 16.03
CA GLY A 305 -9.54 18.46 15.32
C GLY A 305 -8.24 18.87 16.03
N ASN A 306 -7.75 18.11 17.02
CA ASN A 306 -6.54 18.49 17.75
C ASN A 306 -5.30 18.51 16.81
N GLY A 307 -4.54 19.59 16.86
CA GLY A 307 -3.42 19.84 15.95
C GLY A 307 -3.80 20.49 14.60
N THR A 308 -5.10 20.66 14.28
CA THR A 308 -5.52 21.30 13.02
C THR A 308 -5.31 22.81 12.98
N LEU A 309 -5.25 23.49 14.14
CA LEU A 309 -4.94 24.93 14.21
C LEU A 309 -3.57 25.24 13.60
N LEU A 310 -2.63 24.29 13.63
CA LEU A 310 -1.31 24.41 13.02
C LEU A 310 -1.35 24.29 11.49
N LEU A 311 -2.48 23.87 10.90
CA LEU A 311 -2.72 23.78 9.45
C LEU A 311 -3.38 25.05 8.89
N ARG A 312 -3.96 25.92 9.75
CA ARG A 312 -4.76 27.10 9.36
C ARG A 312 -3.99 28.26 8.70
N ARG A 313 -2.67 28.18 8.53
CA ARG A 313 -1.89 29.27 7.90
C ARG A 313 -2.16 29.48 6.39
N ARG A 314 -3.02 28.69 5.73
CA ARG A 314 -3.29 28.86 4.29
C ARG A 314 -4.73 28.83 3.78
N PHE A 315 -5.74 28.58 4.62
CA PHE A 315 -7.14 28.65 4.17
C PHE A 315 -7.72 30.08 4.10
N LYS A 316 -6.89 31.11 4.35
CA LYS A 316 -7.26 32.55 4.24
C LYS A 316 -6.83 33.23 2.93
N ALA A 317 -6.51 32.46 1.89
CA ALA A 317 -6.25 33.00 0.56
C ALA A 317 -7.03 32.18 -0.48
N ARG A 318 -8.35 32.40 -0.53
CA ARG A 318 -9.10 32.37 -1.78
C ARG A 318 -9.37 33.81 -2.16
#